data_AF-A0A7S1NUI7-F1
#
_entry.id   AF-A0A7S1NUI7-F1
#
_cell.length_a   1.000
_cell.length_b   1.000
_cell.length_c   1.000
_cell.angle_alpha   90.00
_cell.angle_beta   90.00
_cell.angle_gamma   90.00
#
_symmetry.space_group_name_H-M   'P 1'
#
loop_
_entity.id
_entity.type
_entity.pdbx_description
1 polymer ?
#
loop_
_entity_poly.entity_id
_entity_poly.type
_entity_poly.pdbx_seq_one_letter_code
_entity_poly.pdbx_strand_id
1 'polypeptide(L)'
;AEYLIAEKGYDPVLRDYDPRFVQKGIVWEHVTGNHLKLDDQGRVFQAWHGMQRLSPEEVTAVYGTGPWAGLAALQQRKCEGFDAFITYFDIAAIPLTMRMVEAADRTRGPAGPYRFSPDLYAAFGHAFSWDNVA
;
A
#
# COMPACT_ATOMS: atom_id res chain seq x y z
N ALA A 1 -8.31 -4.66 -10.01
CA ALA A 1 -7.44 -4.18 -11.10
C ALA A 1 -8.26 -3.63 -12.26
N GLU A 2 -9.14 -4.43 -12.88
CA GLU A 2 -9.89 -4.02 -14.08
C GLU A 2 -10.62 -2.68 -13.97
N TYR A 3 -11.37 -2.45 -12.88
CA TYR A 3 -12.05 -1.17 -12.66
C TYR A 3 -11.10 0.04 -12.67
N LEU A 4 -9.92 -0.07 -12.03
CA LEU A 4 -8.93 1.01 -12.02
C LEU A 4 -8.33 1.26 -13.42
N ILE A 5 -8.14 0.20 -14.20
CA ILE A 5 -7.57 0.33 -15.55
C ILE A 5 -8.60 0.94 -16.51
N ALA A 6 -9.83 0.39 -16.52
CA ALA A 6 -10.87 0.79 -17.46
C ALA A 6 -11.49 2.15 -17.12
N GLU A 7 -11.87 2.38 -15.86
CA GLU A 7 -12.64 3.56 -15.46
C GLU A 7 -11.76 4.72 -14.97
N LYS A 8 -10.54 4.41 -14.53
CA LYS A 8 -9.62 5.40 -13.93
C LYS A 8 -8.32 5.59 -14.72
N GLY A 9 -8.10 4.82 -15.79
CA GLY A 9 -6.95 4.96 -16.67
C GLY A 9 -5.61 4.56 -16.06
N TYR A 10 -5.61 3.70 -15.02
CA TYR A 10 -4.36 3.22 -14.43
C TYR A 10 -3.61 2.28 -15.38
N ASP A 11 -2.29 2.18 -15.17
CA ASP A 11 -1.39 1.34 -15.96
C ASP A 11 -1.83 -0.16 -15.93
N PRO A 12 -1.87 -0.85 -17.09
CA PRO A 12 -2.20 -2.28 -17.16
C PRO A 12 -1.33 -3.20 -16.30
N VAL A 13 -0.15 -2.77 -15.84
CA VAL A 13 0.71 -3.52 -14.90
C VAL A 13 -0.04 -3.89 -13.61
N LEU A 14 -1.11 -3.17 -13.26
CA LEU A 14 -1.97 -3.50 -12.11
C LEU A 14 -2.61 -4.90 -12.20
N ARG A 15 -2.61 -5.54 -13.38
CA ARG A 15 -3.02 -6.95 -13.54
C ARG A 15 -1.98 -7.95 -13.04
N ASP A 16 -0.72 -7.55 -12.96
CA ASP A 16 0.37 -8.38 -12.46
C ASP A 16 0.29 -8.50 -10.93
N TYR A 17 -0.38 -9.58 -10.51
CA TYR A 17 -0.70 -9.87 -9.13
C TYR A 17 0.24 -10.94 -8.56
N ASP A 18 0.97 -10.58 -7.50
CA ASP A 18 1.86 -11.51 -6.81
C ASP A 18 1.30 -11.84 -5.41
N PRO A 19 0.78 -13.07 -5.20
CA PRO A 19 0.18 -13.46 -3.93
C PRO A 19 1.18 -13.53 -2.77
N ARG A 20 2.49 -13.51 -3.01
CA ARG A 20 3.51 -13.56 -1.96
C ARG A 20 3.49 -12.34 -1.04
N PHE A 21 2.94 -11.21 -1.51
CA PHE A 21 2.79 -9.99 -0.71
C PHE A 21 1.48 -9.94 0.10
N VAL A 22 0.59 -10.92 -0.08
CA VAL A 22 -0.72 -10.96 0.59
C VAL A 22 -0.54 -11.44 2.02
N GLN A 23 -0.34 -10.48 2.93
CA GLN A 23 -0.13 -10.75 4.35
C GLN A 23 -0.79 -9.70 5.22
N LYS A 24 -1.31 -10.13 6.38
CA LYS A 24 -1.94 -9.21 7.34
C LYS A 24 -0.92 -8.30 8.02
N GLY A 25 -1.37 -7.10 8.38
CA GLY A 25 -0.60 -6.15 9.16
C GLY A 25 0.47 -5.41 8.34
N ILE A 26 0.19 -5.15 7.06
CA ILE A 26 0.97 -4.20 6.26
C ILE A 26 0.34 -2.82 6.38
N VAL A 27 1.17 -1.79 6.50
CA VAL A 27 0.76 -0.39 6.46
C VAL A 27 1.33 0.25 5.21
N TRP A 28 0.50 0.83 4.36
CA TRP A 28 0.97 1.59 3.20
C TRP A 28 0.97 3.08 3.52
N GLU A 29 2.16 3.66 3.64
CA GLU A 29 2.39 5.06 3.96
C GLU A 29 2.34 5.91 2.67
N HIS A 30 1.41 6.85 2.59
CA HIS A 30 1.17 7.62 1.36
C HIS A 30 2.28 8.65 1.09
N VAL A 31 2.99 9.10 2.12
CA VAL A 31 4.05 10.11 1.98
C VAL A 31 5.20 9.56 1.14
N THR A 32 5.68 8.38 1.51
CA THR A 32 6.81 7.70 0.86
C THR A 32 6.37 6.73 -0.23
N GLY A 33 5.12 6.26 -0.19
CA GLY A 33 4.64 5.17 -1.03
C GLY A 33 5.04 3.79 -0.52
N ASN A 34 5.69 3.71 0.65
CA ASN A 34 6.21 2.45 1.16
C ASN A 34 5.15 1.60 1.85
N HIS A 35 5.21 0.30 1.62
CA HIS A 35 4.49 -0.71 2.40
C HIS A 35 5.39 -1.15 3.54
N LEU A 36 4.89 -1.09 4.77
CA LEU A 36 5.64 -1.27 6.00
C LEU A 36 5.13 -2.49 6.75
N LYS A 37 6.06 -3.32 7.22
CA LYS A 37 5.82 -4.32 8.26
C LYS A 37 6.44 -3.82 9.55
N LEU A 38 5.63 -3.69 10.58
CA LEU A 38 6.09 -3.28 11.90
C LEU A 38 6.40 -4.50 12.77
N ASP A 39 7.35 -4.37 13.68
CA ASP A 39 7.58 -5.34 14.76
C ASP A 39 6.67 -5.08 15.98
N ASP A 40 6.86 -5.87 17.03
CA ASP A 40 6.12 -5.79 18.29
C ASP A 40 6.35 -4.49 19.08
N GLN A 41 7.43 -3.77 18.78
CA GLN A 41 7.75 -2.44 19.32
C GLN A 41 7.28 -1.30 18.41
N GLY A 42 6.64 -1.64 17.28
CA GLY A 42 6.15 -0.68 16.30
C GLY A 42 7.25 -0.01 15.46
N ARG A 43 8.44 -0.60 15.41
CA ARG A 43 9.55 -0.18 14.53
C ARG A 43 9.35 -0.78 13.15
N VAL A 44 9.85 -0.12 12.10
CA VAL A 44 9.79 -0.66 10.73
C VAL A 44 10.79 -1.81 10.61
N PHE A 45 10.28 -3.04 10.54
CA PHE A 45 11.08 -4.26 10.38
C PHE A 45 11.37 -4.55 8.90
N GLN A 46 10.39 -4.32 8.03
CA GLN A 46 10.54 -4.44 6.58
C GLN A 46 9.79 -3.29 5.91
N ALA A 47 10.35 -2.80 4.80
CA ALA A 47 9.67 -1.87 3.92
C ALA A 47 9.83 -2.30 2.47
N TRP A 48 8.85 -1.97 1.65
CA TRP A 48 8.87 -2.12 0.21
C TRP A 48 8.44 -0.83 -0.46
N HIS A 49 9.12 -0.44 -1.53
CA HIS A 49 8.69 0.63 -2.43
C HIS A 49 8.29 0.00 -3.75
N GLY A 50 6.99 -0.01 -4.04
CA GLY A 50 6.45 -0.89 -5.08
C GLY A 50 6.67 -2.36 -4.72
N MET A 51 7.13 -3.16 -5.68
CA MET A 51 7.46 -4.58 -5.43
C MET A 51 8.91 -4.79 -4.93
N GLN A 52 9.69 -3.71 -4.79
CA GLN A 52 11.09 -3.79 -4.37
C GLN A 52 11.21 -3.65 -2.87
N ARG A 53 11.92 -4.58 -2.24
CA ARG A 53 12.20 -4.52 -0.79
C ARG A 53 13.38 -3.60 -0.53
N LEU A 54 13.24 -2.70 0.44
CA LEU A 54 14.34 -1.87 0.93
C LEU A 54 15.34 -2.72 1.72
N SER A 55 16.62 -2.38 1.62
CA SER A 55 17.66 -2.95 2.47
C SER A 55 17.49 -2.52 3.93
N PRO A 56 18.03 -3.27 4.91
CA PRO A 56 18.01 -2.85 6.32
C PRO A 56 18.64 -1.45 6.54
N GLU A 57 19.69 -1.12 5.79
CA GLU A 57 20.35 0.18 5.84
C GLU A 57 19.43 1.28 5.30
N GLU A 58 18.72 1.04 4.20
CA GLU A 58 17.75 1.98 3.63
C GLU A 58 16.55 2.18 4.59
N VAL A 59 16.03 1.10 5.18
CA VAL A 59 14.97 1.17 6.19
C VAL A 59 15.43 2.03 7.37
N THR A 60 16.64 1.81 7.87
CA THR A 60 17.21 2.57 8.99
C THR A 60 17.44 4.04 8.62
N ALA A 61 17.86 4.32 7.39
CA ALA A 61 18.08 5.69 6.91
C ALA A 61 16.76 6.47 6.81
N VAL A 62 15.66 5.82 6.39
CA VAL A 62 14.35 6.46 6.21
C VAL A 62 13.57 6.56 7.52
N TYR A 63 13.54 5.48 8.30
CA TYR A 63 12.65 5.37 9.47
C TYR A 63 13.38 5.41 10.82
N GLY A 64 14.71 5.35 10.83
CA GLY A 64 15.50 5.25 12.05
C GLY A 64 15.34 3.89 12.74
N THR A 65 15.82 3.83 13.99
CA THR A 65 15.75 2.62 14.83
C THR A 65 14.62 2.67 15.87
N GLY A 66 13.85 3.76 15.89
CA GLY A 66 12.74 3.99 16.82
C GLY A 66 11.40 3.51 16.28
N PRO A 67 10.32 3.65 17.09
CA PRO A 67 8.97 3.40 16.62
C PRO A 67 8.63 4.28 15.41
N TRP A 68 7.90 3.72 14.44
CA TRP A 68 7.44 4.47 13.28
C TRP A 68 6.56 5.65 13.71
N ALA A 69 6.76 6.82 13.09
CA ALA A 69 6.08 8.06 13.45
C ALA A 69 4.54 7.95 13.41
N GLY A 70 4.00 7.12 12.52
CA GLY A 70 2.56 6.87 12.40
C GLY A 70 1.97 5.88 13.42
N LEU A 71 2.78 5.27 14.31
CA LEU A 71 2.31 4.22 15.22
C LEU A 71 1.17 4.67 16.14
N ALA A 72 1.29 5.87 16.74
CA ALA A 72 0.26 6.39 17.63
C ALA A 72 -1.07 6.61 16.88
N ALA A 73 -1.02 7.07 15.63
CA ALA A 73 -2.18 7.25 14.78
C ALA A 73 -2.81 5.90 14.39
N LEU A 74 -1.99 4.91 14.03
CA LEU A 74 -2.42 3.54 13.75
C LEU A 74 -3.15 2.91 14.94
N GLN A 75 -2.60 3.04 16.15
CA GLN A 75 -3.22 2.53 17.39
C GLN A 75 -4.57 3.19 17.69
N GLN A 76 -4.70 4.47 17.36
CA GLN A 76 -5.94 5.23 17.50
C GLN A 76 -6.90 5.06 16.32
N ARG A 77 -6.53 4.25 15.31
CA ARG A 77 -7.27 4.06 14.05
C ARG A 77 -7.51 5.36 13.28
N LYS A 78 -6.60 6.33 13.42
CA LYS A 78 -6.58 7.57 12.66
C LYS A 78 -5.72 7.39 11.43
N CYS A 79 -6.29 6.80 10.39
CA CYS A 79 -5.59 6.44 9.15
C CYS A 79 -5.45 7.64 8.20
N GLU A 80 -4.90 8.76 8.70
CA GLU A 80 -4.59 9.92 7.87
C GLU A 80 -3.16 9.78 7.31
N GLY A 81 -3.03 9.70 5.99
CA GLY A 81 -1.73 9.59 5.31
C GLY A 81 -1.17 8.18 5.24
N PHE A 82 -1.93 7.17 5.65
CA PHE A 82 -1.61 5.75 5.41
C PHE A 82 -2.89 4.91 5.36
N ASP A 83 -2.82 3.74 4.72
CA ASP A 83 -3.83 2.69 4.80
C ASP A 83 -3.26 1.46 5.51
N ALA A 84 -4.06 0.81 6.37
CA ALA A 84 -3.64 -0.39 7.10
C ALA A 84 -4.42 -1.62 6.59
N PHE A 85 -3.69 -2.62 6.08
CA PHE A 85 -4.24 -3.86 5.57
C PHE A 85 -4.32 -4.92 6.68
N ILE A 86 -5.45 -4.95 7.38
CA ILE A 86 -5.65 -5.74 8.60
C ILE A 86 -6.77 -6.78 8.49
N THR A 87 -7.57 -6.74 7.42
CA THR A 87 -8.66 -7.69 7.17
C THR A 87 -8.31 -8.64 6.02
N TYR A 88 -9.04 -9.75 5.88
CA TYR A 88 -8.80 -10.65 4.74
C TYR A 88 -9.31 -10.07 3.41
N PHE A 89 -10.17 -9.05 3.45
CA PHE A 89 -10.70 -8.38 2.27
C PHE A 89 -9.69 -7.36 1.70
N ASP A 90 -9.02 -6.61 2.58
CA ASP A 90 -8.12 -5.54 2.15
C ASP A 90 -6.72 -6.06 1.76
N ILE A 91 -6.22 -7.16 2.34
CA ILE A 91 -4.87 -7.67 2.03
C ILE A 91 -4.69 -8.07 0.56
N ALA A 92 -5.78 -8.39 -0.14
CA ALA A 92 -5.75 -8.66 -1.58
C ALA A 92 -5.40 -7.40 -2.40
N ALA A 93 -5.51 -6.20 -1.84
CA ALA A 93 -5.08 -4.97 -2.50
C ALA A 93 -3.60 -4.62 -2.26
N ILE A 94 -2.87 -5.36 -1.43
CA ILE A 94 -1.45 -5.07 -1.20
C ILE A 94 -0.65 -5.12 -2.51
N PRO A 95 -0.68 -6.22 -3.31
CA PRO A 95 0.08 -6.27 -4.55
C PRO A 95 -0.39 -5.20 -5.55
N LEU A 96 -1.70 -4.91 -5.57
CA LEU A 96 -2.28 -3.88 -6.42
C LEU A 96 -1.72 -2.49 -6.09
N THR A 97 -1.71 -2.11 -4.81
CA THR A 97 -1.19 -0.80 -4.37
C THR A 97 0.31 -0.67 -4.55
N MET A 98 1.07 -1.77 -4.42
CA MET A 98 2.49 -1.81 -4.81
C MET A 98 2.68 -1.52 -6.30
N ARG A 99 1.89 -2.13 -7.19
CA ARG A 99 1.93 -1.81 -8.63
C ARG A 99 1.53 -0.38 -8.94
N MET A 100 0.60 0.21 -8.19
CA MET A 100 0.20 1.61 -8.34
C MET A 100 1.37 2.56 -8.02
N VAL A 101 2.18 2.24 -7.01
CA VAL A 101 3.42 2.98 -6.69
C VAL A 101 4.41 2.88 -7.86
N GLU A 102 4.73 1.66 -8.34
CA GLU A 102 5.66 1.48 -9.47
C GLU A 102 5.22 2.21 -10.74
N ALA A 103 3.91 2.13 -11.06
CA ALA A 103 3.35 2.82 -12.22
C ALA A 103 3.47 4.35 -12.08
N ALA A 104 3.24 4.88 -10.88
CA ALA A 104 3.42 6.31 -10.62
C ALA A 104 4.90 6.72 -10.75
N ASP A 105 5.83 5.92 -10.23
CA ASP A 105 7.26 6.25 -10.32
C ASP A 105 7.77 6.25 -11.75
N ARG A 106 7.26 5.36 -12.61
CA ARG A 106 7.61 5.36 -14.04
C ARG A 106 7.22 6.66 -14.75
N THR A 107 6.17 7.33 -14.29
CA THR A 107 5.65 8.54 -14.95
C THR A 107 6.23 9.83 -14.37
N ARG A 108 6.45 9.89 -13.06
CA ARG A 108 6.88 11.13 -12.36
C ARG A 108 8.10 10.98 -11.46
N GLY A 109 8.69 9.79 -11.38
CA GLY A 109 9.76 9.46 -10.42
C GLY A 109 9.24 9.24 -8.99
N PRO A 110 10.12 8.80 -8.06
CA PRO A 110 9.77 8.51 -6.67
C PRO A 110 9.64 9.80 -5.84
N ALA A 111 8.62 10.59 -6.18
CA ALA A 111 8.34 11.88 -5.59
C ALA A 111 6.87 11.89 -5.14
N GLY A 112 6.59 11.28 -3.99
CA GLY A 112 5.26 11.24 -3.38
C GLY A 112 4.58 12.62 -3.26
N PRO A 113 3.33 12.68 -2.79
CA PRO A 113 2.62 11.61 -2.13
C PRO A 113 1.84 10.69 -3.10
N TYR A 114 1.58 9.46 -2.65
CA TYR A 114 0.86 8.39 -3.36
C TYR A 114 -0.57 8.30 -2.82
N ARG A 115 -1.40 9.28 -3.17
CA ARG A 115 -2.77 9.42 -2.66
C ARG A 115 -3.78 8.70 -3.55
N PHE A 116 -3.70 7.38 -3.65
CA PHE A 116 -4.62 6.60 -4.49
C PHE A 116 -5.81 5.98 -3.73
N SER A 117 -5.87 6.15 -2.42
CA SER A 117 -6.88 5.52 -1.56
C SER A 117 -8.33 5.77 -2.03
N PRO A 118 -8.75 6.99 -2.45
CA PRO A 118 -10.11 7.20 -2.93
C PRO A 118 -10.49 6.31 -4.12
N ASP A 119 -9.58 6.14 -5.09
CA ASP A 119 -9.82 5.26 -6.24
C ASP A 119 -9.75 3.78 -5.82
N LEU A 120 -8.85 3.41 -4.91
CA LEU A 120 -8.78 2.07 -4.36
C LEU A 120 -10.10 1.67 -3.67
N TYR A 121 -10.66 2.55 -2.84
CA TYR A 121 -11.94 2.31 -2.17
C TYR A 121 -13.11 2.27 -3.16
N ALA A 122 -13.09 3.10 -4.20
CA ALA A 122 -14.07 3.00 -5.29
C ALA A 122 -13.98 1.64 -6.01
N ALA A 123 -12.76 1.13 -6.25
CA ALA A 123 -12.56 -0.17 -6.84
C ALA A 123 -13.05 -1.31 -5.94
N PHE A 124 -12.86 -1.21 -4.63
CA PHE A 124 -13.46 -2.14 -3.68
C PHE A 124 -14.98 -2.09 -3.70
N GLY A 125 -15.56 -0.89 -3.66
CA GLY A 125 -17.02 -0.71 -3.73
C GLY A 125 -17.63 -1.30 -5.01
N HIS A 126 -16.92 -1.16 -6.13
CA HIS A 126 -17.30 -1.82 -7.38
C HIS A 126 -17.14 -3.34 -7.30
N ALA A 127 -15.98 -3.84 -6.88
CA ALA A 127 -15.69 -5.28 -6.88
C ALA A 127 -16.58 -6.08 -5.91
N PHE A 128 -17.01 -5.47 -4.82
CA PHE A 128 -17.85 -6.10 -3.80
C PHE A 128 -19.32 -5.66 -3.87
N SER A 129 -19.76 -5.01 -4.96
CA SER A 129 -21.19 -4.75 -5.19
C SER A 129 -21.92 -6.04 -5.54
N TRP A 130 -23.20 -6.14 -5.17
CA TRP A 130 -24.03 -7.33 -5.44
C TRP A 130 -24.05 -7.74 -6.90
N ASP A 131 -24.06 -6.77 -7.81
CA ASP A 131 -24.07 -7.02 -9.26
C ASP A 131 -22.77 -7.65 -9.77
N ASN A 132 -21.68 -7.56 -9.01
CA ASN A 132 -20.33 -7.99 -9.41
C ASN A 132 -19.78 -9.19 -8.62
N VAL A 133 -20.48 -9.64 -7.56
CA VAL A 133 -20.09 -10.81 -6.74
C VAL A 133 -20.99 -12.03 -6.91
N ALA A 134 -22.07 -11.92 -7.69
CA ALA A 134 -22.98 -13.00 -8.05
C ALA A 134 -22.44 -13.80 -9.26
#